data_AF-A0A2N2BT19-F1
#
_entry.id   AF-A0A2N2BT19-F1
#
_cell.length_a   1.000
_cell.length_b   1.000
_cell.length_c   1.000
_cell.angle_alpha   90.00
_cell.angle_beta   90.00
_cell.angle_gamma   90.00
#
_symmetry.space_group_name_H-M   'P 1'
#
loop_
_entity.id
_entity.type
_entity.pdbx_description
1 polymer ?
#
loop_
_entity_poly.entity_id
_entity_poly.type
_entity_poly.pdbx_seq_one_letter_code
_entity_poly.pdbx_strand_id
1 'polypeptide(L)'
;HQLSKLPVSEYNSFLEWLYDYEFNKLGLPKPDVVLYLSLPPELSVRLIEKRCTETGVKKDIHEKSMSHIENSYKAVLFSSQKLGWHKIDCSRGGEIRSVEDIHNEIIAYLGDALGL
;
A
#
# COMPACT_ATOMS: atom_id res chain seq x y z
N HIS A 1 -6.31 0.79 5.64
CA HIS A 1 -7.02 0.17 6.78
C HIS A 1 -8.46 0.69 6.96
N GLN A 2 -8.67 2.00 7.11
CA GLN A 2 -10.04 2.51 7.35
C GLN A 2 -10.95 2.38 6.12
N LEU A 3 -10.43 2.76 4.95
CA LEU A 3 -11.17 2.67 3.69
C LEU A 3 -11.67 1.25 3.38
N SER A 4 -10.89 0.21 3.70
CA SER A 4 -11.24 -1.19 3.40
C SER A 4 -12.40 -1.75 4.23
N LYS A 5 -12.92 -0.99 5.19
CA LYS A 5 -14.10 -1.34 5.99
C LYS A 5 -15.41 -0.78 5.42
N LEU A 6 -15.33 0.13 4.45
CA LEU A 6 -16.48 0.80 3.87
C LEU A 6 -16.96 0.08 2.60
N PRO A 7 -18.22 0.26 2.20
CA PRO A 7 -18.68 -0.04 0.85
C PRO A 7 -17.90 0.78 -0.18
N VAL A 8 -17.64 0.21 -1.37
CA VAL A 8 -16.90 0.90 -2.46
C VAL A 8 -17.58 2.22 -2.87
N SER A 9 -18.92 2.30 -2.77
CA SER A 9 -19.68 3.53 -3.05
C SER A 9 -19.31 4.70 -2.13
N GLU A 10 -18.77 4.44 -0.94
CA GLU A 10 -18.38 5.45 0.03
C GLU A 10 -16.88 5.82 -0.05
N TYR A 11 -16.12 5.19 -0.95
CA TYR A 11 -14.67 5.40 -0.97
C TYR A 11 -14.28 6.84 -1.33
N ASN A 12 -14.96 7.42 -2.32
CA ASN A 12 -14.68 8.79 -2.76
C ASN A 12 -14.96 9.80 -1.64
N SER A 13 -16.15 9.75 -1.04
CA SER A 13 -16.54 10.69 0.02
C SER A 13 -15.65 10.56 1.24
N PHE A 14 -15.26 9.35 1.62
CA PHE A 14 -14.32 9.14 2.73
C PHE A 14 -12.94 9.73 2.44
N LEU A 15 -12.38 9.50 1.25
CA LEU A 15 -11.06 10.04 0.89
C LEU A 15 -11.07 11.57 0.79
N GLU A 16 -12.13 12.16 0.25
CA GLU A 16 -12.29 13.63 0.20
C GLU A 16 -12.36 14.24 1.61
N TRP A 17 -13.14 13.62 2.50
CA TRP A 17 -13.20 14.03 3.91
C TRP A 17 -11.85 13.89 4.61
N LEU A 18 -11.15 12.76 4.42
CA LEU A 18 -9.86 12.50 5.05
C LEU A 18 -8.81 13.53 4.58
N TYR A 19 -8.76 13.80 3.28
CA TYR A 19 -7.82 14.74 2.69
C TYR A 19 -8.04 16.17 3.21
N ASP A 20 -9.30 16.63 3.29
CA ASP A 20 -9.62 17.93 3.87
C ASP A 20 -9.24 18.01 5.35
N TYR A 21 -9.56 16.97 6.11
CA TYR A 21 -9.29 16.91 7.52
C TYR A 21 -7.78 16.98 7.82
N GLU A 22 -6.98 16.14 7.17
CA GLU A 22 -5.53 16.06 7.41
C GLU A 22 -4.79 17.31 6.93
N PHE A 23 -5.01 17.72 5.68
CA PHE A 23 -4.15 18.75 5.07
C PHE A 23 -4.67 20.17 5.26
N ASN A 24 -5.99 20.39 5.30
CA ASN A 24 -6.55 21.72 5.45
C ASN A 24 -6.86 22.05 6.91
N LYS A 25 -7.53 21.14 7.64
CA LYS A 25 -7.95 21.43 9.03
C LYS A 25 -6.83 21.23 10.04
N LEU A 26 -6.09 20.13 9.95
CA LEU A 26 -4.95 19.87 10.83
C LEU A 26 -3.65 20.52 10.32
N GLY A 27 -3.63 20.99 9.06
CA GLY A 27 -2.47 21.67 8.48
C GLY A 27 -1.26 20.75 8.31
N LEU A 28 -1.47 19.45 8.17
CA LEU A 28 -0.37 18.53 7.89
C LEU A 28 0.22 18.84 6.50
N PRO A 29 1.54 18.68 6.31
CA PRO A 29 2.14 18.87 5.01
C PRO A 29 1.63 17.82 4.03
N LYS A 30 1.33 18.25 2.80
CA LYS A 30 1.01 17.35 1.69
C LYS A 30 2.30 16.71 1.20
N PRO A 31 2.32 15.39 0.93
CA PRO A 31 3.49 14.75 0.33
C PRO A 31 3.66 15.20 -1.11
N ASP A 32 4.91 15.45 -1.53
CA ASP A 32 5.25 15.65 -2.95
C ASP A 32 5.10 14.34 -3.74
N VAL A 33 5.45 13.23 -3.10
CA VAL A 33 5.42 11.88 -3.68
C VAL A 33 4.87 10.88 -2.67
N VAL A 34 4.01 9.98 -3.14
CA VAL A 34 3.60 8.79 -2.41
C VAL A 34 3.94 7.55 -3.23
N LEU A 35 4.75 6.67 -2.66
CA LEU A 35 5.11 5.39 -3.25
C LEU A 35 4.26 4.28 -2.65
N TYR A 36 3.60 3.49 -3.50
CA TYR A 36 2.87 2.30 -3.09
C TYR A 36 3.63 1.06 -3.55
N LEU A 37 4.22 0.35 -2.59
CA LEU A 37 4.85 -0.96 -2.79
C LEU A 37 3.78 -2.03 -2.90
N SER A 38 3.36 -2.32 -4.13
CA SER A 38 2.27 -3.23 -4.41
C SER A 38 2.74 -4.67 -4.42
N LEU A 39 2.08 -5.49 -3.61
CA LEU A 39 2.26 -6.93 -3.62
C LEU A 39 0.89 -7.63 -3.66
N PRO A 40 0.68 -8.62 -4.54
CA PRO A 40 -0.54 -9.42 -4.54
C PRO A 40 -0.84 -10.05 -3.17
N PRO A 41 -2.12 -10.23 -2.79
CA PRO A 41 -2.51 -10.84 -1.51
C PRO A 41 -1.85 -12.19 -1.26
N GLU A 42 -1.73 -13.04 -2.29
CA GLU A 42 -1.19 -14.39 -2.18
C GLU A 42 0.30 -14.38 -1.78
N LEU A 43 1.06 -13.45 -2.34
CA LEU A 43 2.48 -13.26 -2.00
C LEU A 43 2.64 -12.62 -0.62
N SER A 44 1.75 -11.70 -0.25
CA SER A 44 1.72 -11.10 1.08
C SER A 44 1.49 -12.16 2.16
N VAL A 45 0.57 -13.10 1.94
CA VAL A 45 0.31 -14.21 2.86
C VAL A 45 1.54 -15.12 3.01
N ARG A 46 2.23 -15.46 1.90
CA ARG A 46 3.46 -16.26 1.96
C ARG A 46 4.55 -15.59 2.81
N LEU A 47 4.72 -14.27 2.69
CA LEU A 47 5.69 -13.52 3.51
C LEU A 47 5.33 -13.55 5.00
N ILE A 48 4.05 -13.34 5.33
CA ILE A 48 3.56 -13.42 6.71
C ILE A 48 3.84 -14.81 7.30
N GLU A 49 3.55 -15.87 6.55
CA GLU A 49 3.77 -17.25 6.98
C GLU A 49 5.25 -17.57 7.18
N LYS A 50 6.10 -17.16 6.23
CA LYS A 50 7.55 -17.28 6.36
C LYS A 50 8.06 -16.60 7.62
N ARG A 51 7.67 -15.34 7.86
CA ARG A 51 8.02 -14.59 9.08
C ARG A 51 7.57 -15.31 10.34
N CYS A 52 6.34 -15.82 10.37
CA CYS A 52 5.82 -16.56 11.52
C CYS A 52 6.65 -17.81 11.82
N THR A 53 7.05 -18.56 10.79
CA THR A 53 7.89 -19.74 10.93
C THR A 53 9.30 -19.40 11.43
N GLU A 54 9.91 -18.34 10.87
CA GLU A 54 11.29 -17.96 11.20
C GLU A 54 11.42 -17.31 12.59
N THR A 55 10.42 -16.55 13.02
CA THR A 55 10.50 -15.74 14.24
C THR A 55 9.67 -16.29 15.41
N GLY A 56 8.78 -17.26 15.16
CA GLY A 56 7.80 -17.73 16.14
C GLY A 56 6.70 -16.73 16.48
N VAL A 57 6.73 -15.53 15.90
CA VAL A 57 5.70 -14.50 16.09
C VAL A 57 4.43 -14.93 15.37
N LYS A 58 3.30 -15.00 16.10
CA LYS A 58 2.01 -15.39 15.52
C LYS A 58 1.43 -14.28 14.65
N LYS A 59 0.63 -14.68 13.64
CA LYS A 59 -0.19 -13.76 12.85
C LYS A 59 -1.02 -12.85 13.78
N ASP A 60 -1.07 -11.56 13.47
CA ASP A 60 -1.97 -10.64 14.16
C ASP A 60 -3.44 -10.87 13.75
N ILE A 61 -4.37 -10.08 14.31
CA ILE A 61 -5.81 -10.24 14.04
C ILE A 61 -6.16 -9.95 12.56
N HIS A 62 -5.48 -8.99 11.94
CA HIS A 62 -5.68 -8.58 10.56
C HIS A 62 -5.07 -9.59 9.58
N GLU A 63 -3.90 -10.15 9.92
CA GLU A 63 -3.17 -11.14 9.13
C GLU A 63 -3.83 -12.54 9.14
N LYS A 64 -4.75 -12.80 10.09
CA LYS A 64 -5.55 -14.03 10.13
C LYS A 64 -6.70 -14.05 9.13
N SER A 65 -7.08 -12.90 8.58
CA SER A 65 -8.26 -12.78 7.71
C SER A 65 -7.87 -12.52 6.27
N MET A 66 -8.03 -13.53 5.41
CA MET A 66 -7.77 -13.39 3.98
C MET A 66 -8.64 -12.30 3.35
N SER A 67 -9.92 -12.23 3.73
CA SER A 67 -10.83 -11.18 3.25
C SER A 67 -10.38 -9.78 3.68
N HIS A 68 -9.74 -9.64 4.85
CA HIS A 68 -9.17 -8.37 5.27
C HIS A 68 -7.97 -7.96 4.41
N ILE A 69 -7.09 -8.92 4.06
CA ILE A 69 -5.94 -8.69 3.18
C ILE A 69 -6.44 -8.27 1.79
N GLU A 70 -7.38 -9.01 1.21
CA GLU A 70 -7.97 -8.71 -0.10
C GLU A 70 -8.70 -7.35 -0.12
N ASN A 71 -9.50 -7.04 0.90
CA ASN A 71 -10.21 -5.76 0.97
C ASN A 71 -9.23 -4.60 1.15
N SER A 72 -8.16 -4.80 1.93
CA SER A 72 -7.09 -3.81 2.08
C SER A 72 -6.36 -3.58 0.76
N TYR A 73 -6.08 -4.64 0.00
CA TYR A 73 -5.49 -4.56 -1.32
C TYR A 73 -6.39 -3.79 -2.31
N LYS A 74 -7.70 -4.08 -2.34
CA LYS A 74 -8.66 -3.34 -3.17
C LYS A 74 -8.73 -1.85 -2.80
N ALA A 75 -8.76 -1.55 -1.50
CA ALA A 75 -8.82 -0.17 -1.02
C ALA A 75 -7.56 0.63 -1.38
N VAL A 76 -6.36 0.04 -1.27
CA VAL A 76 -5.12 0.73 -1.64
C VAL A 76 -4.98 0.88 -3.15
N LEU A 77 -5.44 -0.08 -3.96
CA LEU A 77 -5.50 0.07 -5.42
C LEU A 77 -6.41 1.23 -5.81
N PHE A 78 -7.59 1.34 -5.19
CA PHE A 78 -8.47 2.49 -5.42
C PHE A 78 -7.81 3.80 -5.00
N SER A 79 -7.22 3.83 -3.80
CA SER A 79 -6.59 5.04 -3.25
C SER A 79 -5.41 5.50 -4.10
N SER A 80 -4.54 4.58 -4.51
CA SER A 80 -3.37 4.90 -5.33
C SER A 80 -3.76 5.51 -6.67
N GLN A 81 -4.80 4.98 -7.32
CA GLN A 81 -5.33 5.56 -8.56
C GLN A 81 -5.97 6.94 -8.32
N LYS A 82 -6.82 7.05 -7.29
CA LYS A 82 -7.56 8.28 -7.00
C LYS A 82 -6.66 9.44 -6.56
N LEU A 83 -5.62 9.14 -5.79
CA LEU A 83 -4.72 10.12 -5.17
C LEU A 83 -3.41 10.28 -5.94
N GLY A 84 -3.24 9.62 -7.08
CA GLY A 84 -2.06 9.76 -7.94
C GLY A 84 -0.77 9.20 -7.33
N TRP A 85 -0.86 8.14 -6.53
CA TRP A 85 0.33 7.50 -5.97
C TRP A 85 1.09 6.74 -7.04
N HIS A 86 2.42 6.75 -6.95
CA HIS A 86 3.26 5.95 -7.82
C HIS A 86 3.30 4.51 -7.31
N LYS A 87 2.73 3.59 -8.09
CA LYS A 87 2.71 2.17 -7.78
C LYS A 87 4.01 1.52 -8.28
N ILE A 88 4.72 0.87 -7.37
CA ILE A 88 5.87 0.00 -7.66
C ILE A 88 5.38 -1.44 -7.51
N ASP A 89 5.44 -2.23 -8.58
CA ASP A 89 5.07 -3.64 -8.51
C ASP A 89 6.24 -4.43 -7.92
N CYS A 90 6.08 -4.92 -6.69
CA CYS A 90 7.11 -5.67 -5.99
C CYS A 90 7.17 -7.15 -6.41
N SER A 91 6.38 -7.56 -7.40
CA SER A 91 6.35 -8.93 -7.91
C SER A 91 6.47 -8.99 -9.42
N ARG A 92 7.08 -10.07 -9.92
CA ARG A 92 7.18 -10.34 -11.35
C ARG A 92 7.14 -11.84 -11.60
N GLY A 93 6.26 -12.28 -12.50
CA GLY A 93 6.14 -13.70 -12.85
C GLY A 93 5.67 -14.59 -11.69
N GLY A 94 4.92 -14.03 -10.73
CA GLY A 94 4.45 -14.77 -9.55
C GLY A 94 5.47 -14.88 -8.42
N GLU A 95 6.63 -14.25 -8.54
CA GLU A 95 7.66 -14.20 -7.51
C GLU A 95 7.91 -12.77 -7.02
N ILE A 96 8.41 -12.64 -5.80
CA ILE A 96 8.78 -11.36 -5.21
C ILE A 96 10.11 -10.91 -5.80
N ARG A 97 10.18 -9.66 -6.26
CA ARG A 97 11.42 -9.05 -6.77
C ARG A 97 12.45 -8.92 -5.65
N SER A 98 13.73 -8.84 -6.00
CA SER A 98 14.76 -8.59 -4.99
C SER A 98 14.64 -7.18 -4.43
N VAL A 99 15.15 -6.98 -3.21
CA VAL A 99 15.16 -5.67 -2.56
C VAL A 99 15.96 -4.67 -3.41
N GLU A 100 17.07 -5.10 -4.02
CA GLU A 100 17.91 -4.28 -4.88
C GLU A 100 17.18 -3.82 -6.14
N ASP A 101 16.42 -4.72 -6.78
CA ASP A 101 15.63 -4.39 -7.98
C ASP A 101 14.52 -3.36 -7.67
N ILE A 102 13.78 -3.57 -6.57
CA ILE A 102 12.78 -2.62 -6.08
C ILE A 102 13.44 -1.28 -5.69
N HIS A 103 14.58 -1.32 -5.01
CA HIS A 103 15.33 -0.13 -4.60
C HIS A 103 15.78 0.70 -5.80
N ASN A 104 16.33 0.07 -6.83
CA ASN A 104 16.77 0.77 -8.04
C ASN A 104 15.62 1.50 -8.74
N GLU A 105 14.43 0.89 -8.80
CA GLU A 105 13.23 1.56 -9.34
C GLU A 105 12.77 2.74 -8.48
N ILE A 106 12.77 2.59 -7.15
CA ILE A 106 12.48 3.69 -6.22
C ILE A 106 13.41 4.87 -6.47
N ILE A 107 14.73 4.63 -6.51
CA ILE A 107 15.73 5.67 -6.69
C ILE A 107 15.59 6.35 -8.06
N ALA A 108 15.41 5.57 -9.12
CA ALA A 108 15.20 6.12 -10.46
C ALA A 108 13.96 7.03 -10.51
N TYR A 109 12.83 6.56 -9.98
CA TYR A 109 11.60 7.35 -9.94
C TYR A 109 11.74 8.62 -9.11
N LEU A 110 12.38 8.55 -7.93
CA LEU A 110 12.60 9.72 -7.08
C LEU A 110 13.55 10.74 -7.73
N GLY A 111 14.57 10.29 -8.46
CA GLY A 111 15.44 11.16 -9.26
C GLY A 111 14.63 11.98 -10.27
N ASP A 112 13.79 11.29 -11.05
CA ASP A 112 12.94 11.94 -12.04
C ASP A 112 11.87 12.85 -11.42
N ALA A 113 11.20 12.40 -10.36
CA ALA A 113 10.07 13.10 -9.74
C ALA A 113 10.50 14.34 -8.93
N LEU A 114 11.71 14.32 -8.35
CA LEU A 114 12.23 15.40 -7.50
C LEU A 114 13.33 16.22 -8.18
N GLY A 115 13.76 15.85 -9.39
CA GLY A 115 14.82 16.52 -10.11
C GLY A 115 16.20 16.40 -9.43
N LEU A 116 16.47 15.24 -8.83
CA LEU A 116 17.72 14.92 -8.12
C LEU A 116 18.77 14.28 -9.05
#